data_AF-A0AAW1P9X0-F1
#
_entry.id   AF-A0AAW1P9X0-F1
#
_cell.length_a   1.000
_cell.length_b   1.000
_cell.length_c   1.000
_cell.angle_alpha   90.00
_cell.angle_beta   90.00
_cell.angle_gamma   90.00
#
_symmetry.space_group_name_H-M   'P 1'
#
loop_
_entity.id
_entity.type
_entity.pdbx_description
1 polymer ?
#
loop_
_entity_poly.entity_id
_entity_poly.type
_entity_poly.pdbx_seq_one_letter_code
_entity_poly.pdbx_strand_id
1 'polypeptide(L)'
;MQVSCLLVLPGSGSFLPHQPRPSRKPATPLRGRHTVQRAQCLAVNKSSLHDTEHKLFIFGLGYVARFLAENLLGDSRCKWNIYATSREAAEPNIQLIGGKVEVFQYGPQSSLSAQGKAALSQASYVLDSIPPYALSIDKASEIPQLCLQHCGSPRVWCGYLSSTSVYGGHAGALVDERSELQAQSVQGRARIEAEQSWLQAHRDCDVPVHIFRLGGIYGPSRSALNAVKQAQASASQQRRMRAAFTARVHVDDICQVLMTSMEQPSPGAVYNVVDDDPAPRAMLRR
;
A
#
# COMPACT_ATOMS: atom_id res chain seq x y z
N MET A 1 21.68 -7.25 2.81
CA MET A 1 21.76 -6.11 1.86
C MET A 1 20.71 -5.12 2.30
N GLN A 2 21.11 -3.91 2.70
CA GLN A 2 20.17 -2.83 3.02
C GLN A 2 19.51 -2.37 1.72
N VAL A 3 18.20 -2.58 1.60
CA VAL A 3 17.37 -1.96 0.58
C VAL A 3 16.91 -0.63 1.16
N SER A 4 17.34 0.48 0.58
CA SER A 4 16.91 1.82 0.97
C SER A 4 15.64 2.17 0.20
N CYS A 5 14.47 1.89 0.79
CA CYS A 5 13.20 2.41 0.29
C CYS A 5 13.08 3.87 0.73
N LEU A 6 13.23 4.82 -0.19
CA LEU A 6 13.24 6.25 0.13
C LEU A 6 11.79 6.76 0.30
N LEU A 7 11.29 6.73 1.54
CA LEU A 7 10.09 7.49 1.92
C LEU A 7 10.48 8.98 1.99
N VAL A 8 10.26 9.74 0.91
CA VAL A 8 10.49 11.20 0.93
C VAL A 8 9.30 11.87 1.60
N LEU A 9 9.48 12.29 2.86
CA LEU A 9 8.53 13.14 3.56
C LEU A 9 8.48 14.53 2.90
N PRO A 10 7.29 15.14 2.73
CA PRO A 10 7.19 16.48 2.15
C PRO A 10 7.72 17.53 3.13
N GLY A 11 8.93 18.03 2.88
CA GLY A 11 9.48 19.21 3.54
C GLY A 11 8.92 20.49 2.92
N SER A 12 8.38 21.37 3.77
CA SER A 12 7.99 22.74 3.42
C SER A 12 9.25 23.58 3.17
N GLY A 13 9.49 23.91 1.89
CA GLY A 13 10.60 24.78 1.49
C GLY A 13 10.22 25.60 0.28
N SER A 14 9.81 26.84 0.51
CA SER A 14 9.65 27.88 -0.51
C SER A 14 11.00 28.19 -1.14
N PHE A 15 11.09 28.12 -2.47
CA PHE A 15 12.27 28.59 -3.22
C PHE A 15 11.84 29.52 -4.36
N LEU A 16 12.17 30.80 -4.19
CA LEU A 16 12.26 31.80 -5.25
C LEU A 16 13.57 31.61 -6.04
N PRO A 17 13.63 32.00 -7.32
CA PRO A 17 14.80 31.75 -8.17
C PRO A 17 15.88 32.82 -7.93
N HIS A 18 17.14 32.41 -7.73
CA HIS A 18 18.26 33.36 -7.70
C HIS A 18 19.44 32.90 -8.56
N GLN A 19 19.88 33.87 -9.36
CA GLN A 19 20.96 33.94 -10.35
C GLN A 19 22.36 33.40 -9.94
N PRO A 20 23.26 33.15 -10.91
CA PRO A 20 24.51 32.41 -10.69
C PRO A 20 25.58 33.23 -9.93
N ARG A 21 26.31 32.56 -9.02
CA ARG A 21 27.40 33.14 -8.23
C ARG A 21 28.76 33.04 -8.93
N PRO A 22 29.69 34.02 -8.74
CA PRO A 22 31.07 33.91 -9.19
C PRO A 22 31.97 33.18 -8.18
N SER A 23 33.06 32.60 -8.71
CA SER A 23 34.07 31.77 -8.04
C SER A 23 34.86 32.49 -6.94
N ARG A 24 35.09 31.85 -5.78
CA ARG A 24 36.12 32.25 -4.79
C ARG A 24 36.89 31.05 -4.22
N LYS A 25 38.19 31.30 -4.05
CA LYS A 25 39.30 30.44 -3.58
C LYS A 25 39.15 29.92 -2.14
N PRO A 26 39.90 28.88 -1.72
CA PRO A 26 39.66 28.14 -0.48
C PRO A 26 40.16 28.87 0.77
N ALA A 27 39.42 28.74 1.88
CA ALA A 27 39.78 29.26 3.20
C ALA A 27 39.97 28.12 4.22
N THR A 28 40.97 28.32 5.06
CA THR A 28 41.56 27.49 6.14
C THR A 28 40.55 27.10 7.25
N PRO A 29 40.67 25.93 7.92
CA PRO A 29 39.64 25.44 8.83
C PRO A 29 39.73 26.06 10.23
N LEU A 30 38.62 26.62 10.71
CA LEU A 30 38.45 27.04 12.11
C LEU A 30 37.81 25.90 12.92
N ARG A 31 38.54 25.45 13.96
CA ARG A 31 38.04 24.56 15.02
C ARG A 31 37.01 25.30 15.88
N GLY A 32 35.74 24.92 15.79
CA GLY A 32 34.69 25.27 16.75
C GLY A 32 34.17 24.02 17.45
N ARG A 33 34.36 23.95 18.78
CA ARG A 33 33.75 22.91 19.63
C ARG A 33 32.25 23.20 19.76
N HIS A 34 31.41 22.37 19.15
CA HIS A 34 29.98 22.34 19.46
C HIS A 34 29.72 21.20 20.44
N THR A 35 29.41 21.54 21.68
CA THR A 35 28.81 20.64 22.67
C THR A 35 27.41 20.26 22.18
N VAL A 36 27.24 19.01 21.73
CA VAL A 36 25.93 18.41 21.47
C VAL A 36 25.29 18.10 22.83
N GLN A 37 24.29 18.86 23.20
CA GLN A 37 23.48 18.60 24.38
C GLN A 37 22.58 17.39 24.07
N ARG A 38 22.92 16.23 24.66
CA ARG A 38 22.10 15.02 24.59
C ARG A 38 20.71 15.33 25.16
N ALA A 39 19.68 15.33 24.31
CA ALA A 39 18.31 15.19 24.77
C ALA A 39 18.22 13.86 25.51
N GLN A 40 17.91 13.91 26.81
CA GLN A 40 17.61 12.72 27.60
C GLN A 40 16.33 12.11 27.04
N CYS A 41 16.46 10.96 26.38
CA CYS A 41 15.32 10.07 26.13
C CYS A 41 14.73 9.73 27.50
N LEU A 42 13.52 10.24 27.78
CA LEU A 42 12.68 9.70 28.82
C LEU A 42 12.51 8.21 28.51
N ALA A 43 13.03 7.36 29.38
CA ALA A 43 12.87 5.92 29.29
C ALA A 43 11.37 5.62 29.35
N VAL A 44 10.76 5.33 28.20
CA VAL A 44 9.44 4.72 28.14
C VAL A 44 9.58 3.37 28.82
N ASN A 45 8.78 3.19 29.87
CA ASN A 45 8.79 2.01 30.71
C ASN A 45 8.52 0.77 29.83
N LYS A 46 9.50 -0.12 29.71
CA LYS A 46 9.45 -1.34 28.86
C LYS A 46 8.39 -2.37 29.30
N SER A 47 7.63 -2.10 30.37
CA SER A 47 6.70 -3.04 31.00
C SER A 47 5.24 -2.91 30.54
N SER A 48 4.89 -2.00 29.63
CA SER A 48 3.50 -1.82 29.14
C SER A 48 3.29 -2.10 27.65
N LEU A 49 4.30 -2.59 26.93
CA LEU A 49 4.26 -2.78 25.46
C LEU A 49 3.63 -4.12 25.03
N HIS A 50 3.26 -4.99 25.97
CA HIS A 50 2.79 -6.35 25.67
C HIS A 50 1.27 -6.49 25.49
N ASP A 51 0.50 -5.40 25.51
CA ASP A 51 -0.98 -5.50 25.56
C ASP A 51 -1.73 -4.65 24.51
N THR A 52 -1.03 -4.11 23.51
CA THR A 52 -1.71 -3.42 22.40
C THR A 52 -2.25 -4.43 21.41
N GLU A 53 -3.52 -4.79 21.55
CA GLU A 53 -4.26 -5.57 20.57
C GLU A 53 -4.62 -4.70 19.36
N HIS A 54 -4.19 -5.12 18.18
CA HIS A 54 -4.50 -4.48 16.91
C HIS A 54 -5.53 -5.28 16.13
N LYS A 55 -6.51 -4.59 15.55
CA LYS A 55 -7.57 -5.19 14.75
C LYS A 55 -7.46 -4.71 13.31
N LEU A 56 -7.19 -5.63 12.39
CA LEU A 56 -7.11 -5.36 10.95
C LEU A 56 -8.34 -5.95 10.26
N PHE A 57 -9.05 -5.12 9.49
CA PHE A 57 -10.11 -5.57 8.59
C PHE A 57 -9.66 -5.43 7.14
N ILE A 58 -9.64 -6.53 6.41
CA ILE A 58 -9.17 -6.58 5.02
C ILE A 58 -10.34 -6.82 4.06
N PHE A 59 -10.64 -5.87 3.20
CA PHE A 59 -11.47 -6.14 2.04
C PHE A 59 -10.64 -6.92 1.01
N GLY A 60 -11.04 -8.17 0.78
CA GLY A 60 -10.38 -9.11 -0.12
C GLY A 60 -9.17 -9.81 0.51
N LEU A 61 -9.25 -11.11 0.78
CA LEU A 61 -8.09 -11.91 1.17
C LEU A 61 -7.32 -12.38 -0.09
N GLY A 62 -6.76 -11.43 -0.83
CA GLY A 62 -5.95 -11.65 -2.03
C GLY A 62 -4.51 -12.09 -1.73
N TYR A 63 -3.64 -12.05 -2.75
CA TYR A 63 -2.23 -12.47 -2.61
C TYR A 63 -1.44 -11.57 -1.63
N VAL A 64 -1.43 -10.25 -1.85
CA VAL A 64 -0.73 -9.30 -0.95
C VAL A 64 -1.35 -9.32 0.44
N ALA A 65 -2.67 -9.31 0.53
CA ALA A 65 -3.40 -9.36 1.80
C ALA A 65 -3.05 -10.60 2.65
N ARG A 66 -2.89 -11.78 2.04
CA ARG A 66 -2.45 -12.99 2.75
C ARG A 66 -1.03 -12.84 3.30
N PHE A 67 -0.09 -12.36 2.48
CA PHE A 67 1.29 -12.14 2.94
C PHE A 67 1.35 -11.12 4.08
N LEU A 68 0.61 -10.01 3.98
CA LEU A 68 0.52 -9.04 5.07
C LEU A 68 -0.06 -9.69 6.33
N ALA A 69 -1.15 -10.45 6.21
CA ALA A 69 -1.78 -11.11 7.34
C ALA A 69 -0.83 -12.10 8.04
N GLU A 70 -0.08 -12.91 7.28
CA GLU A 70 0.93 -13.83 7.82
C GLU A 70 2.07 -13.10 8.54
N ASN A 71 2.57 -12.00 7.97
CA ASN A 71 3.61 -11.19 8.61
C ASN A 71 3.12 -10.57 9.93
N LEU A 72 1.90 -10.04 9.97
CA LEU A 72 1.31 -9.44 11.16
C LEU A 72 1.00 -10.49 12.24
N LEU A 73 0.44 -11.65 11.86
CA LEU A 73 0.18 -12.75 12.79
C LEU A 73 1.46 -13.37 13.36
N GLY A 74 2.56 -13.34 12.59
CA GLY A 74 3.89 -13.78 13.05
C GLY A 74 4.63 -12.75 13.90
N ASP A 75 4.14 -11.51 14.02
CA ASP A 75 4.81 -10.46 14.77
C ASP A 75 4.57 -10.61 16.28
N SER A 76 5.60 -11.06 17.01
CA SER A 76 5.54 -11.25 18.46
C SER A 76 5.47 -9.94 19.28
N ARG A 77 5.67 -8.77 18.65
CA ARG A 77 5.66 -7.47 19.33
C ARG A 77 4.24 -7.01 19.70
N CYS A 78 3.24 -7.38 18.91
CA CYS A 78 1.85 -6.95 19.08
C CYS A 78 0.89 -8.10 18.76
N LYS A 79 -0.28 -8.14 19.41
CA LYS A 79 -1.30 -9.15 19.11
C LYS A 79 -2.20 -8.64 17.98
N TRP A 80 -2.31 -9.39 16.89
CA TRP A 80 -3.18 -9.05 15.75
C TRP A 80 -4.42 -9.95 15.68
N ASN A 81 -5.59 -9.33 15.64
CA ASN A 81 -6.83 -9.98 15.23
C ASN A 81 -7.16 -9.53 13.80
N ILE A 82 -7.23 -10.49 12.88
CA ILE A 82 -7.40 -10.19 11.45
C ILE A 82 -8.74 -10.74 10.98
N TYR A 83 -9.52 -9.84 10.39
CA TYR A 83 -10.76 -10.12 9.69
C TYR A 83 -10.55 -9.86 8.21
N ALA A 84 -11.17 -10.65 7.35
CA ALA A 84 -11.07 -10.44 5.92
C ALA A 84 -12.38 -10.72 5.20
N THR A 85 -12.45 -10.35 3.92
CA THR A 85 -13.57 -10.72 3.06
C THR A 85 -13.13 -11.55 1.85
N SER A 86 -14.05 -12.38 1.37
CA SER A 86 -13.92 -13.11 0.10
C SER A 86 -15.26 -13.14 -0.65
N ARG A 87 -15.21 -13.37 -1.97
CA ARG A 87 -16.43 -13.49 -2.80
C ARG A 87 -17.25 -14.72 -2.43
N GLU A 88 -16.53 -15.80 -2.15
CA GLU A 88 -17.03 -17.09 -1.72
C GLU A 88 -16.46 -17.30 -0.31
N ALA A 89 -17.25 -16.99 0.72
CA ALA A 89 -16.89 -17.35 2.09
C ALA A 89 -17.38 -18.78 2.32
N ALA A 90 -16.68 -19.74 1.72
CA ALA A 90 -17.00 -21.16 1.90
C ALA A 90 -16.74 -21.61 3.34
N GLU A 91 -15.70 -21.06 3.97
CA GLU A 91 -15.33 -21.30 5.36
C GLU A 91 -15.28 -19.97 6.12
N PRO A 92 -15.88 -19.88 7.33
CA PRO A 92 -15.88 -18.65 8.12
C PRO A 92 -14.49 -18.30 8.66
N ASN A 93 -13.51 -19.18 8.49
CA ASN A 93 -12.23 -19.14 9.16
C ASN A 93 -11.15 -19.78 8.30
N ILE A 94 -10.07 -19.04 8.00
CA ILE A 94 -8.94 -19.53 7.23
C ILE A 94 -7.70 -19.58 8.13
N GLN A 95 -7.06 -20.74 8.21
CA GLN A 95 -5.78 -20.89 8.87
C GLN A 95 -4.66 -20.38 7.95
N LEU A 96 -3.88 -19.42 8.43
CA LEU A 96 -2.66 -18.93 7.80
C LEU A 96 -1.44 -19.28 8.68
N ILE A 97 -0.25 -19.00 8.18
CA ILE A 97 0.97 -19.05 9.00
C ILE A 97 0.84 -18.00 10.11
N GLY A 98 1.16 -18.39 11.35
CA GLY A 98 1.12 -17.50 12.52
C GLY A 98 -0.26 -17.36 13.18
N GLY A 99 -1.36 -17.68 12.49
CA GLY A 99 -2.68 -17.59 13.12
C GLY A 99 -3.85 -17.74 12.16
N LYS A 100 -5.03 -17.40 12.66
CA LYS A 100 -6.31 -17.62 11.99
C LYS A 100 -6.93 -16.28 11.61
N VAL A 101 -7.53 -16.24 10.42
CA VAL A 101 -8.28 -15.09 9.89
C VAL A 101 -9.75 -15.46 9.83
N GLU A 102 -10.61 -14.63 10.40
CA GLU A 102 -12.07 -14.77 10.24
C GLU A 102 -12.50 -14.12 8.92
N VAL A 103 -13.34 -14.82 8.15
CA VAL A 103 -13.67 -14.42 6.77
C VAL A 103 -15.17 -14.25 6.58
N PHE A 104 -15.55 -13.11 6.04
CA PHE A 104 -16.93 -12.76 5.71
C PHE A 104 -17.15 -12.71 4.20
N GLN A 105 -18.36 -13.04 3.76
CA GLN A 105 -18.72 -12.89 2.36
C GLN A 105 -18.88 -11.40 2.00
N TYR A 106 -18.24 -10.98 0.92
CA TYR A 106 -18.43 -9.66 0.32
C TYR A 106 -18.01 -9.68 -1.15
N GLY A 107 -18.84 -9.13 -2.03
CA GLY A 107 -18.60 -9.13 -3.46
C GLY A 107 -19.69 -8.43 -4.25
N PRO A 108 -19.66 -8.51 -5.59
CA PRO A 108 -20.58 -7.79 -6.46
C PRO A 108 -22.07 -8.00 -6.13
N GLN A 109 -22.44 -9.21 -5.74
CA GLN A 109 -23.83 -9.60 -5.45
C GLN A 109 -24.09 -9.84 -3.96
N SER A 110 -23.14 -9.55 -3.07
CA SER A 110 -23.27 -9.81 -1.63
C SER A 110 -22.86 -8.59 -0.81
N SER A 111 -23.63 -8.30 0.24
CA SER A 111 -23.31 -7.28 1.22
C SER A 111 -22.64 -7.89 2.45
N LEU A 112 -21.93 -7.07 3.21
CA LEU A 112 -21.29 -7.51 4.44
C LEU A 112 -22.37 -7.87 5.47
N SER A 113 -22.23 -9.05 6.10
CA SER A 113 -23.15 -9.53 7.14
C SER A 113 -23.14 -8.63 8.38
N ALA A 114 -24.10 -8.80 9.29
CA ALA A 114 -24.13 -8.07 10.56
C ALA A 114 -22.85 -8.32 11.39
N GLN A 115 -22.35 -9.56 11.40
CA GLN A 115 -21.11 -9.95 12.05
C GLN A 115 -19.90 -9.29 11.39
N GLY A 116 -19.85 -9.27 10.05
CA GLY A 116 -18.77 -8.58 9.33
C GLY A 116 -18.76 -7.08 9.60
N LYS A 117 -19.92 -6.44 9.68
CA LYS A 117 -20.05 -5.03 10.07
C LYS A 117 -19.59 -4.77 11.51
N ALA A 118 -19.89 -5.69 12.43
CA ALA A 118 -19.42 -5.61 13.81
C ALA A 118 -17.90 -5.82 13.93
N ALA A 119 -17.30 -6.66 13.07
CA ALA A 119 -15.85 -6.79 12.99
C ALA A 119 -15.20 -5.51 12.42
N LEU A 120 -15.77 -4.96 11.34
CA LEU A 120 -15.34 -3.69 10.75
C LEU A 120 -15.40 -2.53 11.75
N SER A 121 -16.43 -2.47 12.61
CA SER A 121 -16.58 -1.39 13.59
C SER A 121 -15.51 -1.38 14.68
N GLN A 122 -14.88 -2.52 14.94
CA GLN A 122 -13.80 -2.64 15.91
C GLN A 122 -12.42 -2.48 15.28
N ALA A 123 -12.33 -2.35 13.96
CA ALA A 123 -11.06 -2.30 13.25
C ALA A 123 -10.29 -1.02 13.59
N SER A 124 -9.02 -1.18 13.95
CA SER A 124 -8.07 -0.06 14.02
C SER A 124 -7.51 0.21 12.62
N TYR A 125 -7.20 -0.85 11.88
CA TYR A 125 -6.65 -0.78 10.53
C TYR A 125 -7.66 -1.33 9.53
N VAL A 126 -7.82 -0.65 8.40
CA VAL A 126 -8.58 -1.15 7.27
C VAL A 126 -7.66 -1.22 6.05
N LEU A 127 -7.66 -2.36 5.36
CA LEU A 127 -6.98 -2.51 4.08
C LEU A 127 -8.00 -2.89 3.00
N ASP A 128 -8.11 -2.07 1.97
CA ASP A 128 -8.83 -2.42 0.74
C ASP A 128 -7.86 -2.95 -0.31
N SER A 129 -7.94 -4.26 -0.55
CA SER A 129 -7.17 -4.94 -1.58
C SER A 129 -8.04 -5.47 -2.73
N ILE A 130 -9.33 -5.14 -2.75
CA ILE A 130 -10.25 -5.60 -3.79
C ILE A 130 -9.95 -4.82 -5.07
N PRO A 131 -9.54 -5.47 -6.17
CA PRO A 131 -9.44 -4.78 -7.43
C PRO A 131 -10.85 -4.39 -7.91
N PRO A 132 -11.06 -3.17 -8.38
CA PRO A 132 -12.37 -2.77 -8.91
C PRO A 132 -12.71 -3.63 -10.14
N TYR A 133 -13.96 -4.12 -10.19
CA TYR A 133 -14.46 -4.93 -11.29
C TYR A 133 -15.07 -4.03 -12.38
N ALA A 134 -14.60 -4.19 -13.61
CA ALA A 134 -14.96 -3.37 -14.77
C ALA A 134 -16.47 -3.29 -15.10
N LEU A 135 -17.28 -4.25 -14.63
CA LEU A 135 -18.72 -4.33 -14.91
C LEU A 135 -19.59 -4.05 -13.66
N SER A 136 -18.98 -3.80 -12.51
CA SER A 136 -19.68 -3.47 -11.26
C SER A 136 -18.88 -2.38 -10.55
N ILE A 137 -18.90 -1.18 -11.15
CA ILE A 137 -18.30 0.05 -10.61
C ILE A 137 -18.83 0.40 -9.20
N ASP A 138 -19.93 -0.20 -8.77
CA ASP A 138 -20.54 0.06 -7.46
C ASP A 138 -19.63 -0.26 -6.26
N LYS A 139 -19.09 -1.48 -6.15
CA LYS A 139 -18.61 -1.97 -4.84
C LYS A 139 -17.25 -1.46 -4.37
N ALA A 140 -16.28 -1.25 -5.26
CA ALA A 140 -14.96 -0.77 -4.83
C ALA A 140 -15.00 0.70 -4.37
N SER A 141 -15.88 1.49 -4.98
CA SER A 141 -16.13 2.88 -4.60
C SER A 141 -17.05 3.00 -3.38
N GLU A 142 -17.79 1.94 -3.01
CA GLU A 142 -18.62 1.85 -1.79
C GLU A 142 -17.82 1.60 -0.51
N ILE A 143 -16.63 0.98 -0.58
CA ILE A 143 -15.86 0.62 0.63
C ILE A 143 -15.55 1.84 1.51
N PRO A 144 -15.12 3.00 0.97
CA PRO A 144 -14.98 4.22 1.76
C PRO A 144 -16.27 4.58 2.51
N GLN A 145 -17.42 4.50 1.85
CA GLN A 145 -18.72 4.79 2.49
C GLN A 145 -19.08 3.77 3.57
N LEU A 146 -18.81 2.49 3.33
CA LEU A 146 -19.01 1.43 4.33
C LEU A 146 -18.13 1.67 5.57
N CYS A 147 -16.87 2.08 5.37
CA CYS A 147 -15.97 2.47 6.45
C CYS A 147 -16.46 3.72 7.19
N LEU A 148 -17.04 4.70 6.47
CA LEU A 148 -17.62 5.89 7.08
C LEU A 148 -18.80 5.54 7.99
N GLN A 149 -19.67 4.62 7.54
CA GLN A 149 -20.88 4.20 8.25
C GLN A 149 -20.63 3.28 9.43
N HIS A 150 -19.60 2.42 9.35
CA HIS A 150 -19.43 1.33 10.30
C HIS A 150 -18.15 1.36 11.12
N CYS A 151 -17.06 2.00 10.69
CA CYS A 151 -15.85 2.06 11.52
C CYS A 151 -16.10 2.87 12.78
N GLY A 152 -15.66 2.34 13.92
CA GLY A 152 -15.64 3.06 15.20
C GLY A 152 -14.65 4.24 15.18
N SER A 153 -14.81 5.14 16.15
CA SER A 153 -13.90 6.26 16.41
C SER A 153 -13.00 5.94 17.63
N PRO A 154 -11.73 6.37 17.65
CA PRO A 154 -11.01 7.07 16.58
C PRO A 154 -10.62 6.13 15.42
N ARG A 155 -10.68 6.64 14.18
CA ARG A 155 -10.24 5.93 12.96
C ARG A 155 -8.72 5.86 12.96
N VAL A 156 -8.10 4.68 12.79
CA VAL A 156 -6.66 4.52 13.07
C VAL A 156 -5.79 4.42 11.80
N TRP A 157 -6.27 3.82 10.71
CA TRP A 157 -5.56 3.81 9.40
C TRP A 157 -6.42 3.17 8.28
N CYS A 158 -6.40 3.68 7.05
CA CYS A 158 -7.10 3.10 5.89
C CYS A 158 -6.21 3.04 4.65
N GLY A 159 -5.75 1.85 4.26
CA GLY A 159 -4.94 1.64 3.06
C GLY A 159 -5.73 1.15 1.85
N TYR A 160 -5.47 1.70 0.66
CA TYR A 160 -6.01 1.21 -0.61
C TYR A 160 -4.89 0.71 -1.55
N LEU A 161 -4.99 -0.54 -2.01
CA LEU A 161 -4.05 -1.12 -2.97
C LEU A 161 -4.47 -0.83 -4.41
N SER A 162 -3.94 0.28 -4.94
CA SER A 162 -4.06 0.64 -6.35
C SER A 162 -2.96 -0.04 -7.20
N SER A 163 -2.72 0.49 -8.40
CA SER A 163 -1.74 -0.03 -9.35
C SER A 163 -1.13 1.10 -10.15
N THR A 164 0.17 1.01 -10.48
CA THR A 164 0.82 1.95 -11.41
C THR A 164 0.20 1.98 -12.81
N SER A 165 -0.69 1.06 -13.16
CA SER A 165 -1.47 1.12 -14.40
C SER A 165 -2.41 2.33 -14.49
N VAL A 166 -2.71 3.01 -13.37
CA VAL A 166 -3.51 4.26 -13.32
C VAL A 166 -2.86 5.43 -14.07
N TYR A 167 -1.53 5.44 -14.20
CA TYR A 167 -0.83 6.47 -14.97
C TYR A 167 -1.12 6.38 -16.46
N GLY A 168 -1.48 5.21 -16.99
CA GLY A 168 -1.64 5.02 -18.43
C GLY A 168 -0.32 5.06 -19.18
N GLY A 169 -0.32 5.60 -20.40
CA GLY A 169 0.85 5.65 -21.26
C GLY A 169 1.57 6.99 -21.21
N HIS A 170 2.74 7.04 -20.56
CA HIS A 170 3.57 8.26 -20.44
C HIS A 170 4.73 8.32 -21.46
N ALA A 171 4.60 7.63 -22.61
CA ALA A 171 5.61 7.61 -23.69
C ALA A 171 7.06 7.30 -23.25
N GLY A 172 7.25 6.62 -22.13
CA GLY A 172 8.57 6.29 -21.57
C GLY A 172 9.14 7.31 -20.58
N ALA A 173 8.40 8.38 -20.26
CA ALA A 173 8.76 9.30 -19.20
C ALA A 173 8.65 8.64 -17.81
N LEU A 174 9.50 9.10 -16.89
CA LEU A 174 9.38 8.77 -15.47
C LEU A 174 8.12 9.44 -14.91
N VAL A 175 7.40 8.72 -14.06
CA VAL A 175 6.21 9.21 -13.36
C VAL A 175 6.44 9.18 -11.87
N ASP A 176 5.93 10.20 -11.20
CA ASP A 176 5.84 10.31 -9.75
C ASP A 176 4.37 10.28 -9.30
N GLU A 177 4.12 10.36 -8.00
CA GLU A 177 2.78 10.29 -7.40
C GLU A 177 1.88 11.48 -7.77
N ARG A 178 2.49 12.58 -8.25
CA ARG A 178 1.81 13.81 -8.71
C ARG A 178 1.51 13.79 -10.20
N SER A 179 2.06 12.82 -10.93
CA SER A 179 1.88 12.68 -12.36
C SER A 179 0.42 12.37 -12.70
N GLU A 180 -0.02 12.86 -13.86
CA GLU A 180 -1.41 12.72 -14.30
C GLU A 180 -1.82 11.26 -14.49
N LEU A 181 -3.03 10.93 -14.05
CA LEU A 181 -3.62 9.61 -14.19
C LEU A 181 -4.39 9.51 -15.51
N GLN A 182 -3.80 8.86 -16.52
CA GLN A 182 -4.33 8.84 -17.88
C GLN A 182 -4.77 7.44 -18.34
N ALA A 183 -5.05 6.51 -17.41
CA ALA A 183 -5.43 5.15 -17.77
C ALA A 183 -6.71 5.08 -18.62
N GLN A 184 -6.61 4.49 -19.81
CA GLN A 184 -7.73 4.36 -20.76
C GLN A 184 -8.52 3.05 -20.60
N SER A 185 -7.86 2.02 -20.06
CA SER A 185 -8.50 0.72 -19.85
C SER A 185 -9.64 0.81 -18.83
N VAL A 186 -10.70 0.03 -19.00
CA VAL A 186 -11.86 0.02 -18.08
C VAL A 186 -11.41 -0.23 -16.63
N GLN A 187 -10.51 -1.19 -16.42
CA GLN A 187 -9.96 -1.49 -15.09
C GLN A 187 -9.12 -0.34 -14.52
N GLY A 188 -8.36 0.36 -15.37
CA GLY A 188 -7.55 1.50 -14.96
C GLY A 188 -8.42 2.70 -14.56
N ARG A 189 -9.46 3.00 -15.34
CA ARG A 189 -10.44 4.05 -15.00
C ARG A 189 -11.17 3.75 -13.70
N ALA A 190 -11.63 2.51 -13.52
CA ALA A 190 -12.28 2.09 -12.28
C ALA A 190 -11.35 2.19 -11.05
N ARG A 191 -10.02 2.02 -11.23
CA ARG A 191 -9.04 2.27 -10.15
C ARG A 191 -8.88 3.76 -9.86
N ILE A 192 -8.86 4.61 -10.88
CA ILE A 192 -8.82 6.07 -10.69
C ILE A 192 -10.06 6.53 -9.90
N GLU A 193 -11.24 6.02 -10.25
CA GLU A 193 -12.49 6.32 -9.53
C GLU A 193 -12.43 5.85 -8.06
N ALA A 194 -11.91 4.65 -7.80
CA ALA A 194 -11.73 4.16 -6.44
C ALA A 194 -10.71 5.00 -5.64
N GLU A 195 -9.58 5.39 -6.24
CA GLU A 195 -8.63 6.32 -5.62
C GLU A 195 -9.30 7.66 -5.27
N GLN A 196 -10.13 8.20 -6.18
CA GLN A 196 -10.86 9.44 -5.96
C GLN A 196 -11.87 9.31 -4.81
N SER A 197 -12.61 8.21 -4.73
CA SER A 197 -13.56 7.95 -3.63
C SER A 197 -12.86 7.91 -2.27
N TRP A 198 -11.74 7.18 -2.18
CA TRP A 198 -10.91 7.14 -0.96
C TRP A 198 -10.37 8.52 -0.58
N LEU A 199 -9.80 9.27 -1.54
CA LEU A 199 -9.29 10.62 -1.28
C LEU A 199 -10.41 11.61 -0.92
N GLN A 200 -11.61 11.42 -1.45
CA GLN A 200 -12.76 12.22 -1.08
C GLN A 200 -13.20 11.93 0.35
N ALA A 201 -13.27 10.66 0.77
CA ALA A 201 -13.54 10.31 2.17
C ALA A 201 -12.50 10.91 3.14
N HIS A 202 -11.24 11.00 2.72
CA HIS A 202 -10.22 11.73 3.48
C HIS A 202 -10.53 13.23 3.60
N ARG A 203 -10.79 13.91 2.47
CA ARG A 203 -11.06 15.37 2.47
C ARG A 203 -12.35 15.75 3.20
N ASP A 204 -13.41 14.98 3.00
CA ASP A 204 -14.76 15.36 3.42
C ASP A 204 -15.09 14.86 4.83
N CYS A 205 -14.40 13.83 5.31
CA CYS A 205 -14.73 13.12 6.56
C CYS A 205 -13.51 12.77 7.44
N ASP A 206 -12.33 13.30 7.13
CA ASP A 206 -11.08 13.11 7.88
C ASP A 206 -10.70 11.63 8.10
N VAL A 207 -11.01 10.78 7.13
CA VAL A 207 -10.57 9.38 7.15
C VAL A 207 -9.05 9.34 6.92
N PRO A 208 -8.26 8.62 7.73
CA PRO A 208 -6.80 8.57 7.56
C PRO A 208 -6.41 7.62 6.42
N VAL A 209 -6.50 8.11 5.17
CA VAL A 209 -6.33 7.32 3.95
C VAL A 209 -4.88 7.30 3.45
N HIS A 210 -4.44 6.16 2.92
CA HIS A 210 -3.15 5.97 2.26
C HIS A 210 -3.34 5.16 0.98
N ILE A 211 -2.86 5.67 -0.16
CA ILE A 211 -2.96 4.97 -1.45
C ILE A 211 -1.61 4.38 -1.85
N PHE A 212 -1.59 3.10 -2.20
CA PHE A 212 -0.39 2.40 -2.62
C PHE A 212 -0.55 1.95 -4.09
N ARG A 213 0.11 2.65 -5.01
CA ARG A 213 0.14 2.31 -6.43
C ARG A 213 1.21 1.25 -6.67
N LEU A 214 0.77 -0.02 -6.67
CA LEU A 214 1.68 -1.16 -6.77
C LEU A 214 2.16 -1.40 -8.21
N GLY A 215 3.46 -1.69 -8.35
CA GLY A 215 4.04 -2.22 -9.58
C GLY A 215 3.61 -3.67 -9.89
N GLY A 216 4.26 -4.28 -10.88
CA GLY A 216 4.10 -5.69 -11.20
C GLY A 216 4.63 -6.60 -10.09
N ILE A 217 3.72 -7.06 -9.23
CA ILE A 217 4.01 -7.86 -8.04
C ILE A 217 4.66 -9.20 -8.40
N TYR A 218 5.77 -9.54 -7.73
CA TYR A 218 6.42 -10.83 -7.77
C TYR A 218 6.73 -11.36 -6.37
N GLY A 219 6.96 -12.66 -6.24
CA GLY A 219 7.28 -13.29 -4.96
C GLY A 219 7.02 -14.80 -4.95
N PRO A 220 7.08 -15.46 -3.79
CA PRO A 220 6.81 -16.89 -3.67
C PRO A 220 5.47 -17.25 -4.32
N SER A 221 5.43 -18.36 -5.07
CA SER A 221 4.26 -18.82 -5.84
C SER A 221 3.79 -17.90 -6.99
N ARG A 222 4.41 -16.73 -7.20
CA ARG A 222 4.20 -15.82 -8.34
C ARG A 222 5.53 -15.51 -9.04
N SER A 223 6.02 -16.46 -9.84
CA SER A 223 7.18 -16.25 -10.72
C SER A 223 6.76 -15.95 -12.17
N ALA A 224 7.60 -15.21 -12.90
CA ALA A 224 7.44 -15.03 -14.35
C ALA A 224 7.44 -16.39 -15.09
N LEU A 225 8.13 -17.39 -14.54
CA LEU A 225 8.17 -18.77 -15.05
C LEU A 225 6.83 -19.50 -14.89
N ASN A 226 6.08 -19.26 -13.80
CA ASN A 226 4.75 -19.84 -13.61
C ASN A 226 3.74 -19.25 -14.60
N ALA A 227 3.86 -17.96 -14.92
CA ALA A 227 3.02 -17.30 -15.93
C ALA A 227 3.30 -17.79 -17.36
N VAL A 228 4.53 -18.20 -17.67
CA VAL A 228 4.90 -18.80 -18.96
C VAL A 228 4.39 -20.25 -19.08
N LYS A 229 4.34 -20.99 -17.97
CA LYS A 229 3.86 -22.39 -17.94
C LYS A 229 2.34 -22.55 -18.04
N GLN A 230 1.53 -21.52 -17.76
CA GLN A 230 0.06 -21.63 -17.69
C GLN A 230 -0.72 -21.25 -18.98
N ALA A 231 -0.06 -21.23 -20.15
CA ALA A 231 -0.67 -21.04 -21.48
C ALA A 231 -1.20 -19.61 -21.81
N GLN A 232 -0.98 -19.24 -23.08
CA GLN A 232 -1.29 -17.96 -23.78
C GLN A 232 -1.28 -16.69 -22.92
N ALA A 233 -0.16 -15.97 -22.97
CA ALA A 233 -0.05 -14.63 -22.40
C ALA A 233 -1.22 -13.74 -22.87
N SER A 234 -1.99 -13.20 -21.92
CA SER A 234 -3.06 -12.24 -22.19
C SER A 234 -2.54 -11.02 -22.97
N ALA A 235 -3.42 -10.30 -23.68
CA ALA A 235 -3.03 -9.10 -24.42
C ALA A 235 -2.29 -8.06 -23.53
N SER A 236 -2.64 -7.97 -22.25
CA SER A 236 -1.92 -7.12 -21.28
C SER A 236 -0.55 -7.69 -20.88
N GLN A 237 -0.41 -9.02 -20.77
CA GLN A 237 0.89 -9.67 -20.60
C GLN A 237 1.79 -9.46 -21.81
N GLN A 238 1.27 -9.60 -23.03
CA GLN A 238 2.01 -9.38 -24.28
C GLN A 238 2.47 -7.92 -24.43
N ARG A 239 1.61 -6.94 -24.12
CA ARG A 239 1.98 -5.53 -24.14
C ARG A 239 3.11 -5.21 -23.15
N ARG A 240 3.05 -5.78 -21.93
CA ARG A 240 4.14 -5.65 -20.93
C ARG A 240 5.43 -6.33 -21.37
N MET A 241 5.37 -7.42 -22.14
CA MET A 241 6.56 -8.06 -22.70
C MET A 241 7.28 -7.19 -23.75
N ARG A 242 6.57 -6.22 -24.36
CA ARG A 242 7.13 -5.28 -25.33
C ARG A 242 7.56 -3.94 -24.72
N ALA A 243 7.28 -3.72 -23.43
CA ALA A 243 7.67 -2.49 -22.75
C ALA A 243 9.18 -2.51 -22.43
N ALA A 244 9.88 -1.42 -22.71
CA ALA A 244 11.32 -1.28 -22.44
C ALA A 244 11.64 -1.38 -20.93
N PHE A 245 10.72 -0.91 -20.08
CA PHE A 245 10.83 -0.94 -18.63
C PHE A 245 9.52 -1.42 -18.01
N THR A 246 9.60 -2.22 -16.94
CA THR A 246 8.44 -2.60 -16.14
C THR A 246 8.69 -2.30 -14.68
N ALA A 247 7.90 -1.40 -14.09
CA ALA A 247 7.84 -1.24 -12.65
C ALA A 247 7.36 -2.55 -12.00
N ARG A 248 8.14 -3.10 -11.07
CA ARG A 248 7.86 -4.35 -10.35
C ARG A 248 8.13 -4.13 -8.87
N VAL A 249 7.63 -5.01 -8.02
CA VAL A 249 7.87 -4.93 -6.57
C VAL A 249 7.72 -6.32 -5.97
N HIS A 250 8.61 -6.69 -5.04
CA HIS A 250 8.48 -7.95 -4.31
C HIS A 250 7.35 -7.84 -3.28
N VAL A 251 6.59 -8.91 -3.07
CA VAL A 251 5.48 -8.91 -2.11
C VAL A 251 5.90 -8.55 -0.67
N ASP A 252 7.11 -8.95 -0.26
CA ASP A 252 7.63 -8.62 1.06
C ASP A 252 7.94 -7.12 1.20
N ASP A 253 8.39 -6.46 0.13
CA ASP A 253 8.61 -5.01 0.14
C ASP A 253 7.29 -4.25 0.23
N ILE A 254 6.24 -4.75 -0.42
CA ILE A 254 4.88 -4.22 -0.27
C ILE A 254 4.46 -4.35 1.20
N CYS A 255 4.66 -5.51 1.82
CA CYS A 255 4.29 -5.72 3.23
C CYS A 255 5.05 -4.78 4.16
N GLN A 256 6.36 -4.60 3.95
CA GLN A 256 7.19 -3.65 4.71
C GLN A 256 6.67 -2.22 4.59
N VAL A 257 6.33 -1.77 3.38
CA VAL A 257 5.77 -0.41 3.15
C VAL A 257 4.41 -0.24 3.84
N LEU A 258 3.54 -1.25 3.77
CA LEU A 258 2.24 -1.20 4.45
C LEU A 258 2.40 -1.14 5.96
N MET A 259 3.21 -2.02 6.55
CA MET A 259 3.48 -2.04 8.00
C MET A 259 4.12 -0.73 8.46
N THR A 260 5.07 -0.19 7.70
CA THR A 260 5.69 1.12 7.99
C THR A 260 4.66 2.24 7.96
N SER A 261 3.74 2.23 6.99
CA SER A 261 2.66 3.22 6.91
C SER A 261 1.64 3.10 8.05
N MET A 262 1.42 1.87 8.56
CA MET A 262 0.60 1.65 9.76
C MET A 262 1.27 2.20 11.03
N GLU A 263 2.59 2.01 11.17
CA GLU A 263 3.37 2.50 12.32
C GLU A 263 3.61 4.02 12.27
N GLN A 264 3.77 4.59 11.08
CA GLN A 264 4.07 6.02 10.86
C GLN A 264 3.10 6.60 9.82
N PRO A 265 1.83 6.81 10.19
CA PRO A 265 0.81 7.23 9.26
C PRO A 265 1.04 8.66 8.74
N SER A 266 0.94 8.84 7.43
CA SER A 266 0.84 10.14 6.77
C SER A 266 -0.47 10.22 5.98
N PRO A 267 -1.63 10.51 6.62
CA PRO A 267 -2.93 10.59 5.96
C PRO A 267 -2.93 11.47 4.71
N GLY A 268 -3.66 11.03 3.68
CA GLY A 268 -3.75 11.69 2.38
C GLY A 268 -2.58 11.37 1.44
N ALA A 269 -1.56 10.63 1.88
CA ALA A 269 -0.42 10.30 1.07
C ALA A 269 -0.73 9.23 0.01
N VAL A 270 -0.05 9.37 -1.13
CA VAL A 270 -0.02 8.41 -2.23
C VAL A 270 1.42 7.95 -2.38
N TYR A 271 1.64 6.67 -2.62
CA TYR A 271 2.96 6.06 -2.77
C TYR A 271 3.03 5.19 -4.02
N ASN A 272 4.04 5.41 -4.86
CA ASN A 272 4.45 4.41 -5.85
C ASN A 272 5.27 3.34 -5.13
N VAL A 273 4.78 2.11 -5.14
CA VAL A 273 5.48 0.98 -4.50
C VAL A 273 6.07 0.11 -5.60
N VAL A 274 7.31 0.44 -5.95
CA VAL A 274 8.09 -0.15 -7.04
C VAL A 274 9.53 -0.35 -6.56
N ASP A 275 10.19 -1.34 -7.13
CA ASP A 275 11.60 -1.68 -6.93
C ASP A 275 12.48 -0.73 -7.76
N ASP A 276 13.67 -0.43 -7.23
CA ASP A 276 14.66 0.47 -7.83
C ASP A 276 15.52 -0.23 -8.92
N ASP A 277 15.29 -1.52 -9.19
CA ASP A 277 15.93 -2.28 -10.27
C ASP A 277 15.01 -2.48 -11.50
N PRO A 278 14.89 -1.48 -12.41
CA PRO A 278 14.12 -1.61 -13.63
C PRO A 278 14.84 -2.52 -14.65
N ALA A 279 14.76 -3.84 -14.46
CA ALA A 279 15.33 -4.81 -15.39
C ALA A 279 14.35 -5.15 -16.54
N PRO A 280 14.82 -5.23 -17.80
CA PRO A 280 14.05 -5.85 -18.89
C PRO A 280 13.71 -7.30 -18.52
N ARG A 281 12.47 -7.73 -18.76
CA ARG A 281 12.02 -9.11 -18.42
C ARG A 281 12.91 -10.23 -18.99
N ALA A 282 13.66 -9.96 -20.05
CA ALA A 282 14.59 -10.91 -20.67
C ALA A 282 15.85 -11.21 -19.84
N MET A 283 16.24 -10.34 -18.89
CA MET A 283 17.44 -10.52 -18.05
C MET A 283 17.22 -11.37 -16.79
N LEU A 284 16.00 -11.88 -16.55
CA LEU A 284 15.67 -12.65 -15.34
C LEU A 284 16.06 -14.13 -15.45
N ARG A 285 17.37 -14.39 -15.53
CA ARG A 285 17.97 -15.69 -15.20
C ARG A 285 18.88 -15.50 -13.99
N ARG A 286 18.35 -15.72 -12.78
CA ARG A 286 18.95 -16.46 -11.66
C ARG A 286 18.00 -16.47 -10.48
#